data_AF-A0A6L7Z0T8-F1
#
_entry.id   AF-A0A6L7Z0T8-F1
#
_cell.length_a   1.000
_cell.length_b   1.000
_cell.length_c   1.000
_cell.angle_alpha   90.00
_cell.angle_beta   90.00
_cell.angle_gamma   90.00
#
_symmetry.space_group_name_H-M   'P 1'
#
loop_
_entity.id
_entity.type
_entity.pdbx_description
1 polymer ?
#
loop_
_entity_poly.entity_id
_entity_poly.type
_entity_poly.pdbx_seq_one_letter_code
_entity_poly.pdbx_strand_id
1 'polypeptide(L)'
;MIVRRVVEAFGADYVQWRVLTRVMLKNDFRSATGLSMGRTDLSIWRSFIVYAVFGGLMTLVAVMVSVFLPGLMLPGTIVLTQLGVLLAMAVLIDFQNVVISPDDYDVLAHQPVSSGTYFLVKLTNVLIFTLIIGALLGGPSLILLLVAYGPLVAFGGLLGLVGITMATTLAILCTYAGLLSVVHPRRLVRVLSSVQMIVVLAVLMCPIYIDNLFGPALERMMSGDGVVPTPAWVFLAPPAWFASLLPLFAGEWSAGYAAAAVAGIGSVGVLFFLGAGKLSVSYADRLGAITTRSERRRRSLRPRRSTADRPRMRRLRLPPDIGVVATLVRAQFRDDMTFRMAVMGLVPAILIYSFLAMRQGPLPDPFVEPGAISYGLVVMNFAAIGFPLVVGELLSMTKSWRASWIFFTLPADRARLVVNAGLCVTLFLVAPTALVIGGVLVWSLGSPWHAATHALVLALLAHLAVQARQLVGPHLPFSRPPVKGGTMAHTLGGLFVFAVIGFFLPLFFGLVYSATAVTVTFIGLLLVAAVAAPAVVRAGIPLRMERREFAG
;
A
#
# COMPACT_ATOMS: atom_id res chain seq x y z
N MET A 1 -38.31 7.04 -7.31
CA MET A 1 -39.16 5.82 -7.26
C MET A 1 -38.37 4.52 -7.42
N ILE A 2 -37.47 4.39 -8.40
CA ILE A 2 -36.69 3.16 -8.64
C ILE A 2 -35.82 2.77 -7.43
N VAL A 3 -35.01 3.69 -6.89
CA VAL A 3 -34.14 3.43 -5.73
C VAL A 3 -34.93 2.95 -4.50
N ARG A 4 -36.10 3.55 -4.25
CA ARG A 4 -36.97 3.16 -3.15
C ARG A 4 -37.45 1.71 -3.29
N ARG A 5 -37.93 1.34 -4.49
CA ARG A 5 -38.38 -0.04 -4.78
C ARG A 5 -37.25 -1.05 -4.63
N VAL A 6 -36.04 -0.71 -5.07
CA VAL A 6 -34.87 -1.58 -4.92
C VAL A 6 -34.54 -1.78 -3.44
N VAL A 7 -34.49 -0.71 -2.64
CA VAL A 7 -34.19 -0.78 -1.20
C VAL A 7 -35.25 -1.58 -0.43
N GLU A 8 -36.53 -1.33 -0.71
CA GLU A 8 -37.64 -2.05 -0.07
C GLU A 8 -37.70 -3.53 -0.48
N ALA A 9 -37.31 -3.87 -1.72
CA ALA A 9 -37.20 -5.26 -2.18
C ALA A 9 -36.14 -6.08 -1.41
N PHE A 10 -35.17 -5.42 -0.77
CA PHE A 10 -34.17 -6.06 0.10
C PHE A 10 -34.58 -6.09 1.58
N GLY A 11 -35.83 -5.75 1.93
CA GLY A 11 -36.31 -5.75 3.32
C GLY A 11 -35.72 -4.63 4.18
N ALA A 12 -35.24 -3.55 3.55
CA ALA A 12 -34.74 -2.38 4.24
C ALA A 12 -35.73 -1.21 4.20
N ASP A 13 -35.73 -0.42 5.28
CA ASP A 13 -36.46 0.83 5.35
C ASP A 13 -35.69 1.92 4.60
N TYR A 14 -36.30 2.48 3.55
CA TYR A 14 -35.69 3.51 2.71
C TYR A 14 -35.33 4.80 3.47
N VAL A 15 -36.17 5.22 4.42
CA VAL A 15 -35.94 6.44 5.20
C VAL A 15 -34.75 6.22 6.14
N GLN A 16 -34.73 5.11 6.87
CA GLN A 16 -33.61 4.75 7.74
C GLN A 16 -32.32 4.61 6.94
N TRP A 17 -32.34 3.90 5.80
CA TRP A 17 -31.19 3.74 4.92
C TRP A 17 -30.63 5.09 4.47
N ARG A 18 -31.49 6.01 4.01
CA ARG A 18 -31.07 7.32 3.51
C ARG A 18 -30.41 8.17 4.60
N VAL A 19 -30.99 8.20 5.79
CA VAL A 19 -30.47 9.00 6.92
C VAL A 19 -29.14 8.42 7.41
N LEU A 20 -29.09 7.11 7.67
CA LEU A 20 -27.89 6.45 8.17
C LEU A 20 -26.74 6.52 7.16
N THR A 21 -27.00 6.30 5.87
CA THR A 21 -25.98 6.40 4.82
C THR A 21 -25.40 7.81 4.75
N ARG A 22 -26.24 8.85 4.83
CA ARG A 22 -25.78 10.24 4.82
C ARG A 22 -24.90 10.56 6.02
N VAL A 23 -25.30 10.14 7.23
CA VAL A 23 -24.53 10.36 8.46
C VAL A 23 -23.20 9.61 8.40
N MET A 24 -23.23 8.36 7.96
CA MET A 24 -22.04 7.52 7.85
C MET A 24 -21.03 8.08 6.85
N LEU A 25 -21.48 8.47 5.65
CA LEU A 25 -20.62 9.15 4.66
C LEU A 25 -20.03 10.44 5.24
N LYS A 26 -20.84 11.28 5.90
CA LYS A 26 -20.35 12.52 6.51
C LYS A 26 -19.27 12.26 7.57
N ASN A 27 -19.45 11.23 8.41
CA ASN A 27 -18.47 10.85 9.42
C ASN A 27 -17.19 10.27 8.80
N ASP A 28 -17.32 9.47 7.75
CA ASP A 28 -16.19 8.88 7.03
C ASP A 28 -15.37 9.94 6.28
N PHE A 29 -16.03 10.88 5.58
CA PHE A 29 -15.32 12.02 4.98
C PHE A 29 -14.67 12.91 6.05
N ARG A 30 -15.33 13.11 7.21
CA ARG A 30 -14.76 13.91 8.31
C ARG A 30 -13.54 13.24 8.97
N SER A 31 -13.57 11.92 9.12
CA SER A 31 -12.45 11.15 9.68
C SER A 31 -11.32 10.97 8.67
N ALA A 32 -11.61 10.85 7.37
CA ALA A 32 -10.63 10.93 6.30
C ALA A 32 -9.98 12.33 6.22
N THR A 33 -10.70 13.40 6.58
CA THR A 33 -10.14 14.77 6.60
C THR A 33 -9.22 15.05 7.77
N GLY A 34 -9.12 14.19 8.79
CA GLY A 34 -8.29 14.51 9.96
C GLY A 34 -8.63 15.87 10.58
N LEU A 35 -9.91 16.27 10.55
CA LEU A 35 -10.41 17.54 11.08
C LEU A 35 -10.42 17.52 12.61
N SER A 36 -9.23 17.60 13.18
CA SER A 36 -8.96 18.47 14.33
C SER A 36 -8.94 19.91 13.80
N MET A 37 -9.67 20.80 14.47
CA MET A 37 -9.96 22.14 14.00
C MET A 37 -8.69 22.98 13.96
N GLY A 38 -8.07 23.10 12.78
CA GLY A 38 -6.87 23.90 12.56
C GLY A 38 -6.21 23.66 11.19
N ARG A 39 -6.62 24.43 10.17
CA ARG A 39 -5.97 24.59 8.85
C ARG A 39 -5.31 23.33 8.25
N THR A 40 -6.06 22.33 7.78
CA THR A 40 -5.50 21.25 6.92
C THR A 40 -6.54 20.58 5.97
N ASP A 41 -7.27 21.36 5.16
CA ASP A 41 -8.01 20.80 4.01
C ASP A 41 -7.11 20.08 2.98
N LEU A 42 -5.79 20.26 3.07
CA LEU A 42 -4.80 19.73 2.13
C LEU A 42 -4.59 18.20 2.21
N SER A 43 -5.03 17.52 3.28
CA SER A 43 -4.75 16.08 3.50
C SER A 43 -5.47 15.15 2.51
N ILE A 44 -6.77 15.35 2.33
CA ILE A 44 -7.58 14.54 1.38
C ILE A 44 -7.17 14.84 -0.06
N TRP A 45 -7.06 16.12 -0.40
CA TRP A 45 -6.67 16.53 -1.75
C TRP A 45 -5.32 15.94 -2.15
N ARG A 46 -4.34 15.88 -1.24
CA ARG A 46 -3.08 15.17 -1.47
C ARG A 46 -3.29 13.69 -1.75
N SER A 47 -4.15 13.02 -0.98
CA SER A 47 -4.44 11.60 -1.19
C SER A 47 -5.09 11.35 -2.55
N PHE A 48 -6.04 12.21 -2.96
CA PHE A 48 -6.69 12.14 -4.25
C PHE A 48 -5.73 12.42 -5.41
N ILE A 49 -4.87 13.44 -5.27
CA ILE A 49 -3.84 13.74 -6.26
C ILE A 49 -2.88 12.56 -6.40
N VAL A 50 -2.47 11.93 -5.30
CA VAL A 50 -1.57 10.77 -5.37
C VAL A 50 -2.25 9.59 -6.08
N TYR A 51 -3.51 9.29 -5.79
CA TYR A 51 -4.25 8.26 -6.52
C TYR A 51 -4.37 8.59 -8.01
N ALA A 52 -4.67 9.83 -8.36
CA ALA A 52 -4.77 10.27 -9.75
C ALA A 52 -3.42 10.22 -10.50
N VAL A 53 -2.33 10.65 -9.86
CA VAL A 53 -0.98 10.58 -10.44
C VAL A 53 -0.56 9.13 -10.65
N PHE A 54 -0.77 8.28 -9.65
CA PHE A 54 -0.43 6.87 -9.75
C PHE A 54 -1.27 6.17 -10.83
N GLY A 55 -2.58 6.44 -10.88
CA GLY A 55 -3.49 5.98 -11.94
C GLY A 55 -3.08 6.43 -13.34
N GLY A 56 -2.69 7.70 -13.48
CA GLY A 56 -2.17 8.26 -14.72
C GLY A 56 -0.92 7.55 -15.21
N LEU A 57 0.05 7.29 -14.32
CA LEU A 57 1.27 6.55 -14.65
C LEU A 57 0.94 5.14 -15.17
N MET A 58 0.01 4.44 -14.54
CA MET A 58 -0.37 3.09 -14.98
C MET A 58 -1.06 3.07 -16.32
N THR A 59 -1.82 4.13 -16.62
CA THR A 59 -2.38 4.28 -17.96
C THR A 59 -1.30 4.54 -18.99
N LEU A 60 -0.30 5.36 -18.67
CA LEU A 60 0.80 5.61 -19.59
C LEU A 60 1.51 4.30 -19.97
N VAL A 61 1.76 3.43 -18.99
CA VAL A 61 2.32 2.10 -19.25
C VAL A 61 1.41 1.29 -20.18
N ALA A 62 0.11 1.31 -19.96
CA ALA A 62 -0.83 0.57 -20.79
C ALA A 62 -0.98 1.13 -22.22
N VAL A 63 -0.93 2.45 -22.39
CA VAL A 63 -0.91 3.10 -23.71
C VAL A 63 0.39 2.79 -24.44
N MET A 64 1.54 2.81 -23.74
CA MET A 64 2.79 2.33 -24.32
C MET A 64 2.61 0.89 -24.79
N VAL A 65 2.09 0.02 -23.94
CA VAL A 65 1.81 -1.38 -24.31
C VAL A 65 0.82 -1.48 -25.48
N SER A 66 -0.18 -0.62 -25.61
CA SER A 66 -1.15 -0.66 -26.72
C SER A 66 -0.63 -0.07 -28.04
N VAL A 67 0.39 0.80 -27.98
CA VAL A 67 1.17 1.20 -29.17
C VAL A 67 2.01 0.03 -29.65
N PHE A 68 2.55 -0.78 -28.73
CA PHE A 68 3.39 -1.94 -29.04
C PHE A 68 2.62 -3.26 -29.16
N LEU A 69 1.32 -3.33 -28.88
CA LEU A 69 0.51 -4.55 -29.01
C LEU A 69 -0.77 -4.23 -29.78
N PRO A 70 -1.05 -4.93 -30.89
CA PRO A 70 -2.30 -4.74 -31.62
C PRO A 70 -3.49 -5.19 -30.77
N GLY A 71 -4.52 -4.35 -30.72
CA GLY A 71 -5.79 -4.63 -30.04
C GLY A 71 -5.89 -4.08 -28.61
N LEU A 72 -7.13 -3.87 -28.16
CA LEU A 72 -7.42 -3.23 -26.88
C LEU A 72 -7.57 -4.21 -25.70
N MET A 73 -7.68 -5.51 -25.98
CA MET A 73 -7.97 -6.52 -24.97
C MET A 73 -6.84 -6.69 -23.94
N LEU A 74 -5.61 -6.91 -24.41
CA LEU A 74 -4.45 -7.13 -23.53
C LEU A 74 -4.11 -5.87 -22.70
N PRO A 75 -3.96 -4.67 -23.31
CA PRO A 75 -3.72 -3.44 -22.55
C PRO A 75 -4.85 -3.17 -21.54
N GLY A 76 -6.11 -3.32 -21.95
CA GLY A 76 -7.27 -3.16 -21.08
C GLY A 76 -7.25 -4.13 -19.89
N THR A 77 -6.88 -5.39 -20.14
CA THR A 77 -6.79 -6.41 -19.08
C THR A 77 -5.69 -6.07 -18.09
N ILE A 78 -4.52 -5.60 -18.53
CA ILE A 78 -3.43 -5.19 -17.64
C ILE A 78 -3.86 -4.04 -16.74
N VAL A 79 -4.46 -2.98 -17.31
CA VAL A 79 -4.96 -1.82 -16.55
C VAL A 79 -5.99 -2.24 -15.52
N LEU A 80 -7.01 -3.00 -15.93
CA LEU A 80 -8.09 -3.40 -15.02
C LEU A 80 -7.61 -4.43 -13.99
N THR A 81 -6.62 -5.27 -14.31
CA THR A 81 -6.00 -6.18 -13.33
C THR A 81 -5.28 -5.37 -12.26
N GLN A 82 -4.45 -4.42 -12.69
CA GLN A 82 -3.71 -3.59 -11.77
C GLN A 82 -4.64 -2.74 -10.90
N LEU A 83 -5.69 -2.16 -11.49
CA LEU A 83 -6.71 -1.41 -10.77
C LEU A 83 -7.46 -2.30 -9.78
N GLY A 84 -7.91 -3.48 -10.19
CA GLY A 84 -8.59 -4.43 -9.31
C GLY A 84 -7.72 -4.86 -8.13
N VAL A 85 -6.43 -5.12 -8.36
CA VAL A 85 -5.47 -5.48 -7.31
C VAL A 85 -5.20 -4.32 -6.35
N LEU A 86 -5.00 -3.10 -6.86
CA LEU A 86 -4.79 -1.92 -6.02
C LEU A 86 -6.03 -1.60 -5.20
N LEU A 87 -7.20 -1.64 -5.82
CA LEU A 87 -8.46 -1.47 -5.13
C LEU A 87 -8.66 -2.58 -4.09
N ALA A 88 -8.32 -3.83 -4.40
CA ALA A 88 -8.40 -4.93 -3.45
C ALA A 88 -7.51 -4.70 -2.23
N MET A 89 -6.31 -4.15 -2.44
CA MET A 89 -5.43 -3.74 -1.35
C MET A 89 -6.00 -2.57 -0.55
N ALA A 90 -6.52 -1.55 -1.22
CA ALA A 90 -7.16 -0.39 -0.59
C ALA A 90 -8.27 -0.86 0.35
N VAL A 91 -9.18 -1.68 -0.19
CA VAL A 91 -10.28 -2.27 0.55
C VAL A 91 -9.74 -3.16 1.65
N LEU A 92 -8.84 -4.11 1.42
CA LEU A 92 -8.37 -5.00 2.47
C LEU A 92 -7.73 -4.27 3.68
N ILE A 93 -7.02 -3.18 3.42
CA ILE A 93 -6.41 -2.31 4.45
C ILE A 93 -7.48 -1.50 5.20
N ASP A 94 -8.37 -0.82 4.48
CA ASP A 94 -9.34 0.10 5.06
C ASP A 94 -10.59 -0.60 5.60
N PHE A 95 -10.95 -1.75 5.06
CA PHE A 95 -12.15 -2.51 5.39
C PHE A 95 -12.15 -2.99 6.84
N GLN A 96 -10.97 -3.33 7.38
CA GLN A 96 -10.81 -3.63 8.81
C GLN A 96 -11.19 -2.46 9.72
N ASN A 97 -11.07 -1.22 9.23
CA ASN A 97 -11.34 0.01 9.99
C ASN A 97 -12.72 0.61 9.66
N VAL A 98 -13.30 0.31 8.49
CA VAL A 98 -14.56 0.91 7.99
C VAL A 98 -15.77 0.03 8.23
N VAL A 99 -15.67 -1.27 7.98
CA VAL A 99 -16.83 -2.17 8.12
C VAL A 99 -16.97 -2.66 9.55
N ILE A 100 -15.85 -2.92 10.23
CA ILE A 100 -15.81 -3.42 11.61
C ILE A 100 -15.37 -2.29 12.56
N SER A 101 -16.05 -1.14 12.53
CA SER A 101 -15.96 -0.25 13.70
C SER A 101 -16.86 -0.84 14.77
N PRO A 102 -16.32 -1.43 15.87
CA PRO A 102 -17.16 -1.94 16.96
C PRO A 102 -18.05 -0.82 17.51
N ASP A 103 -17.55 0.40 17.47
CA ASP A 103 -18.19 1.62 17.96
C ASP A 103 -19.54 1.88 17.28
N ASP A 104 -19.69 1.59 15.98
CA ASP A 104 -20.97 1.82 15.27
C ASP A 104 -22.04 0.83 15.73
N TYR A 105 -21.64 -0.41 16.02
CA TYR A 105 -22.55 -1.42 16.53
C TYR A 105 -22.98 -1.08 17.95
N ASP A 106 -22.06 -0.64 18.81
CA ASP A 106 -22.40 -0.28 20.20
C ASP A 106 -23.43 0.86 20.26
N VAL A 107 -23.40 1.79 19.28
CA VAL A 107 -24.38 2.88 19.16
C VAL A 107 -25.68 2.45 18.48
N LEU A 108 -25.64 1.58 17.46
CA LEU A 108 -26.83 1.22 16.67
C LEU A 108 -27.52 -0.06 17.15
N ALA A 109 -26.87 -0.92 17.94
CA ALA A 109 -27.39 -2.23 18.32
C ALA A 109 -28.64 -2.17 19.22
N HIS A 110 -28.80 -1.08 19.98
CA HIS A 110 -29.98 -0.86 20.82
C HIS A 110 -31.12 -0.13 20.09
N GLN A 111 -30.90 0.30 18.84
CA GLN A 111 -31.88 1.00 18.03
C GLN A 111 -32.68 0.01 17.17
N PRO A 112 -33.97 0.28 16.85
CA PRO A 112 -34.80 -0.60 16.02
C PRO A 112 -34.44 -0.47 14.54
N VAL A 113 -33.21 -0.85 14.18
CA VAL A 113 -32.72 -0.88 12.80
C VAL A 113 -32.73 -2.33 12.32
N SER A 114 -33.43 -2.61 11.22
CA SER A 114 -33.43 -3.95 10.65
C SER A 114 -32.03 -4.33 10.16
N SER A 115 -31.69 -5.61 10.24
CA SER A 115 -30.42 -6.14 9.71
C SER A 115 -30.24 -5.86 8.22
N GLY A 116 -31.33 -5.87 7.44
CA GLY A 116 -31.37 -5.48 6.03
C GLY A 116 -30.99 -4.02 5.80
N THR A 117 -31.56 -3.09 6.59
CA THR A 117 -31.20 -1.66 6.53
C THR A 117 -29.74 -1.46 6.90
N TYR A 118 -29.26 -2.06 7.99
CA TYR A 118 -27.88 -1.93 8.44
C TYR A 118 -26.89 -2.42 7.38
N PHE A 119 -27.17 -3.59 6.77
CA PHE A 119 -26.35 -4.14 5.70
C PHE A 119 -26.32 -3.22 4.48
N LEU A 120 -27.48 -2.75 4.00
CA LEU A 120 -27.54 -1.87 2.84
C LEU A 120 -26.83 -0.54 3.07
N VAL A 121 -26.88 0.02 4.28
CA VAL A 121 -26.13 1.23 4.62
C VAL A 121 -24.62 0.98 4.49
N LYS A 122 -24.12 -0.10 5.11
CA LYS A 122 -22.70 -0.46 5.06
C LYS A 122 -22.23 -0.77 3.63
N LEU A 123 -23.01 -1.57 2.90
CA LEU A 123 -22.72 -1.91 1.51
C LEU A 123 -22.66 -0.66 0.63
N THR A 124 -23.65 0.23 0.75
CA THR A 124 -23.71 1.48 0.00
C THR A 124 -22.49 2.36 0.28
N ASN A 125 -22.15 2.52 1.56
CA ASN A 125 -21.02 3.35 1.98
C ASN A 125 -19.70 2.81 1.41
N VAL A 126 -19.46 1.50 1.52
CA VAL A 126 -18.25 0.86 0.97
C VAL A 126 -18.22 0.96 -0.55
N LEU A 127 -19.34 0.74 -1.24
CA LEU A 127 -19.41 0.89 -2.70
C LEU A 127 -19.13 2.32 -3.16
N ILE A 128 -19.71 3.34 -2.51
CA ILE A 128 -19.44 4.75 -2.84
C ILE A 128 -17.95 5.06 -2.66
N PHE A 129 -17.38 4.66 -1.53
CA PHE A 129 -15.97 4.93 -1.24
C PHE A 129 -15.03 4.24 -2.25
N THR A 130 -15.29 2.98 -2.56
CA THR A 130 -14.50 2.22 -3.53
C THR A 130 -14.68 2.70 -4.95
N LEU A 131 -15.87 3.19 -5.32
CA LEU A 131 -16.10 3.86 -6.60
C LEU A 131 -15.35 5.18 -6.71
N ILE A 132 -15.27 5.98 -5.64
CA ILE A 132 -14.46 7.21 -5.63
C ILE A 132 -12.98 6.87 -5.80
N ILE A 133 -12.46 5.90 -5.05
CA ILE A 133 -11.06 5.46 -5.19
C ILE A 133 -10.80 4.89 -6.59
N GLY A 134 -11.71 4.03 -7.08
CA GLY A 134 -11.64 3.45 -8.42
C GLY A 134 -11.67 4.52 -9.51
N ALA A 135 -12.52 5.54 -9.37
CA ALA A 135 -12.56 6.68 -10.28
C ALA A 135 -11.30 7.55 -10.21
N LEU A 136 -10.69 7.72 -9.05
CA LEU A 136 -9.42 8.45 -8.93
C LEU A 136 -8.25 7.66 -9.54
N LEU A 137 -8.21 6.35 -9.34
CA LEU A 137 -7.18 5.47 -9.90
C LEU A 137 -7.36 5.23 -11.41
N GLY A 138 -8.60 5.06 -11.89
CA GLY A 138 -8.90 4.72 -13.28
C GLY A 138 -9.37 5.89 -14.15
N GLY A 139 -9.75 7.02 -13.55
CA GLY A 139 -10.22 8.21 -14.27
C GLY A 139 -9.21 8.78 -15.26
N PRO A 140 -7.91 8.93 -14.90
CA PRO A 140 -6.87 9.28 -15.87
C PRO A 140 -6.81 8.32 -17.06
N SER A 141 -7.12 7.04 -16.84
CA SER A 141 -7.20 6.05 -17.91
C SER A 141 -8.30 6.33 -18.91
N LEU A 142 -9.47 6.76 -18.43
CA LEU A 142 -10.60 7.10 -19.29
C LEU A 142 -10.33 8.32 -20.16
N ILE A 143 -9.62 9.33 -19.62
CA ILE A 143 -9.24 10.53 -20.38
C ILE A 143 -8.32 10.15 -21.54
N LEU A 144 -7.33 9.30 -21.28
CA LEU A 144 -6.40 8.85 -22.32
C LEU A 144 -7.09 7.94 -23.36
N LEU A 145 -8.00 7.04 -22.95
CA LEU A 145 -8.80 6.25 -23.88
C LEU A 145 -9.69 7.13 -24.75
N LEU A 146 -10.28 8.19 -24.19
CA LEU A 146 -11.08 9.16 -24.93
C LEU A 146 -10.26 9.88 -26.00
N VAL A 147 -9.03 10.29 -25.67
CA VAL A 147 -8.14 10.99 -26.59
C VAL A 147 -7.57 10.04 -27.66
N ALA A 148 -7.19 8.82 -27.29
CA ALA A 148 -6.50 7.89 -28.19
C ALA A 148 -7.45 7.07 -29.08
N TYR A 149 -8.63 6.68 -28.58
CA TYR A 149 -9.54 5.73 -29.25
C TYR A 149 -10.98 6.24 -29.40
N GLY A 150 -11.28 7.44 -28.89
CA GLY A 150 -12.58 8.10 -29.05
C GLY A 150 -13.61 7.81 -27.94
N PRO A 151 -14.78 8.46 -27.99
CA PRO A 151 -15.76 8.48 -26.90
C PRO A 151 -16.45 7.14 -26.67
N LEU A 152 -16.64 6.33 -27.71
CA LEU A 152 -17.32 5.04 -27.61
C LEU A 152 -16.47 4.02 -26.83
N VAL A 153 -15.17 3.95 -27.14
CA VAL A 153 -14.21 3.10 -26.41
C VAL A 153 -14.03 3.58 -24.98
N ALA A 154 -13.98 4.90 -24.75
CA ALA A 154 -13.94 5.46 -23.40
C ALA A 154 -15.18 5.09 -22.56
N PHE A 155 -16.37 5.03 -23.18
CA PHE A 155 -17.58 4.56 -22.51
C PHE A 155 -17.49 3.07 -22.15
N GLY A 156 -16.99 2.22 -23.06
CA GLY A 156 -16.67 0.82 -22.76
C GLY A 156 -15.68 0.67 -21.61
N GLY A 157 -14.63 1.50 -21.58
CA GLY A 157 -13.67 1.58 -20.49
C GLY A 157 -14.29 2.02 -19.16
N LEU A 158 -15.23 2.98 -19.18
CA LEU A 158 -15.97 3.42 -17.99
C LEU A 158 -16.82 2.28 -17.41
N LEU A 159 -17.53 1.55 -18.26
CA LEU A 159 -18.30 0.38 -17.83
C LEU A 159 -17.39 -0.72 -17.25
N GLY A 160 -16.25 -0.96 -17.89
CA GLY A 160 -15.24 -1.89 -17.40
C GLY A 160 -14.70 -1.47 -16.03
N LEU A 161 -14.39 -0.19 -15.85
CA LEU A 161 -13.91 0.40 -14.59
C LEU A 161 -14.92 0.24 -13.45
N VAL A 162 -16.18 0.60 -13.70
CA VAL A 162 -17.25 0.47 -12.71
C VAL A 162 -17.48 -1.00 -12.37
N GLY A 163 -17.51 -1.86 -13.40
CA GLY A 163 -17.68 -3.30 -13.26
C GLY A 163 -16.60 -3.96 -12.41
N ILE A 164 -15.32 -3.75 -12.73
CA ILE A 164 -14.21 -4.33 -11.95
C ILE A 164 -14.19 -3.81 -10.52
N THR A 165 -14.53 -2.53 -10.32
CA THR A 165 -14.57 -1.90 -8.99
C THR A 165 -15.67 -2.54 -8.14
N MET A 166 -16.88 -2.68 -8.68
CA MET A 166 -17.99 -3.34 -7.99
C MET A 166 -17.69 -4.82 -7.73
N ALA A 167 -17.19 -5.55 -8.73
CA ALA A 167 -16.85 -6.96 -8.61
C ALA A 167 -15.80 -7.20 -7.53
N THR A 168 -14.72 -6.42 -7.53
CA THR A 168 -13.64 -6.52 -6.53
C THR A 168 -14.15 -6.24 -5.13
N THR A 169 -14.90 -5.15 -4.95
CA THR A 169 -15.46 -4.77 -3.64
C THR A 169 -16.42 -5.84 -3.12
N LEU A 170 -17.33 -6.34 -3.96
CA LEU A 170 -18.27 -7.40 -3.59
C LEU A 170 -17.57 -8.73 -3.33
N ALA A 171 -16.55 -9.09 -4.11
CA ALA A 171 -15.76 -10.30 -3.90
C ALA A 171 -15.06 -10.28 -2.54
N ILE A 172 -14.48 -9.14 -2.15
CA ILE A 172 -13.84 -8.99 -0.83
C ILE A 172 -14.86 -9.04 0.29
N LEU A 173 -16.00 -8.36 0.14
CA LEU A 173 -17.12 -8.42 1.09
C LEU A 173 -17.60 -9.85 1.30
N CYS A 174 -17.84 -10.60 0.22
CA CYS A 174 -18.27 -11.99 0.27
C CYS A 174 -17.20 -12.91 0.87
N THR A 175 -15.93 -12.73 0.48
CA THR A 175 -14.81 -13.50 1.03
C THR A 175 -14.68 -13.26 2.53
N TYR A 176 -14.78 -12.00 2.95
CA TYR A 176 -14.72 -11.62 4.35
C TYR A 176 -15.88 -12.22 5.15
N ALA A 177 -17.10 -12.14 4.64
CA ALA A 177 -18.28 -12.74 5.25
C ALA A 177 -18.17 -14.26 5.36
N GLY A 178 -17.68 -14.91 4.30
CA GLY A 178 -17.38 -16.33 4.27
C GLY A 178 -16.33 -16.70 5.32
N LEU A 179 -15.24 -15.95 5.42
CA LEU A 179 -14.20 -16.18 6.41
C LEU A 179 -14.70 -15.95 7.84
N LEU A 180 -15.56 -14.95 8.08
CA LEU A 180 -16.20 -14.76 9.38
C LEU A 180 -17.08 -15.96 9.78
N SER A 181 -17.61 -16.70 8.81
CA SER A 181 -18.42 -17.88 9.08
C SER A 181 -17.61 -19.03 9.71
N VAL A 182 -16.31 -19.10 9.41
CA VAL A 182 -15.42 -20.20 9.83
C VAL A 182 -14.37 -19.76 10.87
N VAL A 183 -13.87 -18.53 10.76
CA VAL A 183 -12.71 -18.04 11.51
C VAL A 183 -13.16 -17.05 12.57
N HIS A 184 -12.70 -17.25 13.81
CA HIS A 184 -12.95 -16.30 14.89
C HIS A 184 -12.41 -14.90 14.50
N PRO A 185 -13.17 -13.81 14.71
CA PRO A 185 -12.78 -12.44 14.37
C PRO A 185 -11.36 -11.99 14.78
N ARG A 186 -10.85 -12.44 15.94
CA ARG A 186 -9.47 -12.15 16.36
C ARG A 186 -8.41 -12.81 15.46
N ARG A 187 -8.69 -14.01 14.94
CA ARG A 187 -7.83 -14.70 13.98
C ARG A 187 -8.03 -14.16 12.57
N LEU A 188 -9.20 -13.59 12.27
CA LEU A 188 -9.49 -13.03 10.96
C LEU A 188 -8.53 -11.91 10.58
N VAL A 189 -8.23 -10.99 11.50
CA VAL A 189 -7.20 -9.95 11.27
C VAL A 189 -5.87 -10.58 10.84
N ARG A 190 -5.50 -11.74 11.42
CA ARG A 190 -4.25 -12.45 11.10
C ARG A 190 -4.31 -13.04 9.69
N VAL A 191 -5.40 -13.72 9.38
CA VAL A 191 -5.63 -14.31 8.06
C VAL A 191 -5.61 -13.21 6.98
N LEU A 192 -6.32 -12.11 7.18
CA LEU A 192 -6.37 -11.00 6.22
C LEU A 192 -5.00 -10.35 6.03
N SER A 193 -4.24 -10.10 7.10
CA SER A 193 -2.88 -9.56 6.96
C SER A 193 -1.91 -10.55 6.29
N SER A 194 -2.10 -11.87 6.48
CA SER A 194 -1.35 -12.89 5.74
C SER A 194 -1.71 -12.90 4.26
N VAL A 195 -2.99 -12.84 3.93
CA VAL A 195 -3.45 -12.73 2.53
C VAL A 195 -2.90 -11.46 1.89
N GLN A 196 -2.97 -10.34 2.58
CA GLN A 196 -2.39 -9.07 2.11
C GLN A 196 -0.90 -9.23 1.79
N MET A 197 -0.12 -9.83 2.70
CA MET A 197 1.30 -10.08 2.48
C MET A 197 1.54 -10.95 1.23
N ILE A 198 0.76 -12.02 1.04
CA ILE A 198 0.85 -12.90 -0.14
C ILE A 198 0.52 -12.13 -1.42
N VAL A 199 -0.53 -11.31 -1.42
CA VAL A 199 -0.92 -10.55 -2.61
C VAL A 199 0.12 -9.46 -2.90
N VAL A 200 0.68 -8.77 -1.88
CA VAL A 200 1.79 -7.82 -2.09
C VAL A 200 2.99 -8.52 -2.73
N LEU A 201 3.33 -9.71 -2.22
CA LEU A 201 4.41 -10.53 -2.79
C LEU A 201 4.11 -10.91 -4.26
N ALA A 202 2.89 -11.34 -4.55
CA ALA A 202 2.47 -11.69 -5.91
C ALA A 202 2.53 -10.49 -6.87
N VAL A 203 2.10 -9.30 -6.40
CA VAL A 203 2.22 -8.05 -7.16
C VAL A 203 3.67 -7.70 -7.43
N LEU A 204 4.53 -7.89 -6.44
CA LEU A 204 5.97 -7.70 -6.58
C LEU A 204 6.60 -8.63 -7.62
N MET A 205 6.09 -9.86 -7.73
CA MET A 205 6.53 -10.83 -8.71
C MET A 205 5.91 -10.60 -10.10
N CYS A 206 4.87 -9.77 -10.20
CA CYS A 206 4.14 -9.51 -11.46
C CYS A 206 5.06 -9.05 -12.61
N PRO A 207 6.03 -8.13 -12.42
CA PRO A 207 6.97 -7.76 -13.48
C PRO A 207 7.74 -8.94 -14.06
N ILE A 208 8.09 -9.95 -13.24
CA ILE A 208 8.78 -11.17 -13.70
C ILE A 208 7.88 -11.98 -14.62
N TYR A 209 6.61 -12.13 -14.23
CA TYR A 209 5.63 -12.87 -15.05
C TYR A 209 5.27 -12.10 -16.32
N ILE A 210 5.08 -10.78 -16.25
CA ILE A 210 4.80 -9.94 -17.42
C ILE A 210 5.96 -10.06 -18.41
N ASP A 211 7.19 -9.90 -17.96
CA ASP A 211 8.36 -10.00 -18.84
C ASP A 211 8.52 -11.40 -19.45
N ASN A 212 8.29 -12.48 -18.70
CA ASN A 212 8.30 -13.85 -19.26
C ASN A 212 7.16 -14.10 -20.26
N LEU A 213 5.97 -13.53 -20.03
CA LEU A 213 4.79 -13.75 -20.87
C LEU A 213 4.80 -12.87 -22.13
N PHE A 214 5.29 -11.65 -22.01
CA PHE A 214 5.25 -10.64 -23.06
C PHE A 214 6.61 -10.36 -23.71
N GLY A 215 7.73 -10.72 -23.09
CA GLY A 215 9.08 -10.57 -23.67
C GLY A 215 9.22 -11.27 -25.03
N PRO A 216 8.86 -12.56 -25.15
CA PRO A 216 8.91 -13.26 -26.44
C PRO A 216 7.95 -12.68 -27.49
N ALA A 217 6.82 -12.12 -27.05
CA ALA A 217 5.85 -11.47 -27.91
C ALA A 217 6.36 -10.12 -28.44
N LEU A 218 7.06 -9.36 -27.59
CA LEU A 218 7.72 -8.11 -27.95
C LEU A 218 8.90 -8.35 -28.89
N GLU A 219 9.74 -9.36 -28.62
CA GLU A 219 10.86 -9.75 -29.49
C GLU A 219 10.40 -10.14 -30.89
N ARG A 220 9.36 -10.98 -31.01
CA ARG A 220 8.77 -11.37 -32.30
C ARG A 220 8.22 -10.19 -33.09
N MET A 221 7.64 -9.21 -32.40
CA MET A 221 7.14 -8.01 -33.05
C MET A 221 8.27 -7.07 -33.48
N MET A 222 9.32 -6.93 -32.67
CA MET A 222 10.52 -6.18 -33.04
C MET A 222 11.26 -6.81 -34.22
N SER A 223 11.17 -8.14 -34.39
CA SER A 223 11.69 -8.85 -35.57
C SER A 223 10.78 -8.80 -36.80
N GLY A 224 9.62 -8.10 -36.73
CA GLY A 224 8.73 -7.89 -37.87
C GLY A 224 7.69 -8.99 -38.12
N ASP A 225 7.63 -10.02 -37.26
CA ASP A 225 6.63 -11.09 -37.35
C ASP A 225 5.37 -10.65 -36.60
N GLY A 226 4.36 -10.23 -37.37
CA GLY A 226 3.17 -9.53 -36.90
C GLY A 226 2.26 -10.29 -35.91
N VAL A 227 1.38 -9.50 -35.31
CA VAL A 227 0.19 -9.81 -34.50
C VAL A 227 0.35 -10.95 -33.50
N VAL A 228 0.57 -10.58 -32.24
CA VAL A 228 0.49 -11.50 -31.10
C VAL A 228 -1.00 -11.73 -30.78
N PRO A 229 -1.57 -12.92 -31.05
CA PRO A 229 -2.96 -13.20 -30.72
C PRO A 229 -3.15 -13.17 -29.20
N THR A 230 -4.30 -12.67 -28.75
CA THR A 230 -4.64 -12.70 -27.32
C THR A 230 -4.69 -14.15 -26.84
N PRO A 231 -3.86 -14.57 -25.88
CA PRO A 231 -3.87 -15.94 -25.41
C PRO A 231 -5.20 -16.31 -24.75
N ALA A 232 -5.71 -17.51 -24.99
CA ALA A 232 -7.00 -17.95 -24.44
C ALA A 232 -7.05 -17.96 -22.90
N TRP A 233 -5.90 -18.13 -22.23
CA TRP A 233 -5.82 -18.09 -20.76
C TRP A 233 -6.13 -16.70 -20.18
N VAL A 234 -6.02 -15.63 -20.97
CA VAL A 234 -6.36 -14.27 -20.52
C VAL A 234 -7.82 -14.20 -20.09
N PHE A 235 -8.72 -14.95 -20.76
CA PHE A 235 -10.13 -15.03 -20.41
C PHE A 235 -10.43 -15.75 -19.08
N LEU A 236 -9.46 -16.45 -18.47
CA LEU A 236 -9.63 -16.97 -17.10
C LEU A 236 -9.49 -15.86 -16.04
N ALA A 237 -8.83 -14.75 -16.38
CA ALA A 237 -8.63 -13.66 -15.44
C ALA A 237 -9.90 -12.80 -15.37
N PRO A 238 -10.53 -12.61 -14.19
CA PRO A 238 -11.73 -11.79 -14.06
C PRO A 238 -11.59 -10.36 -14.63
N PRO A 239 -10.42 -9.68 -14.53
CA PRO A 239 -10.25 -8.37 -15.18
C PRO A 239 -10.44 -8.38 -16.71
N ALA A 240 -10.14 -9.50 -17.38
CA ALA A 240 -10.34 -9.64 -18.82
C ALA A 240 -11.82 -9.62 -19.22
N TRP A 241 -12.71 -10.08 -18.32
CA TRP A 241 -14.15 -10.04 -18.53
C TRP A 241 -14.65 -8.61 -18.67
N PHE A 242 -14.12 -7.71 -17.85
CA PHE A 242 -14.43 -6.28 -17.92
C PHE A 242 -13.64 -5.57 -19.03
N ALA A 243 -12.42 -6.02 -19.33
CA ALA A 243 -11.61 -5.46 -20.41
C ALA A 243 -12.17 -5.76 -21.80
N SER A 244 -12.91 -6.87 -21.95
CA SER A 244 -13.57 -7.26 -23.20
C SER A 244 -14.54 -6.22 -23.76
N LEU A 245 -15.01 -5.30 -22.91
CA LEU A 245 -15.84 -4.18 -23.34
C LEU A 245 -15.06 -3.24 -24.26
N LEU A 246 -13.76 -3.02 -24.04
CA LEU A 246 -12.98 -2.10 -24.87
C LEU A 246 -12.99 -2.50 -26.37
N PRO A 247 -12.60 -3.73 -26.76
CA PRO A 247 -12.63 -4.13 -28.17
C PRO A 247 -14.07 -4.20 -28.73
N LEU A 248 -15.07 -4.62 -27.95
CA LEU A 248 -16.47 -4.62 -28.39
C LEU A 248 -16.96 -3.21 -28.76
N PHE A 249 -16.65 -2.22 -27.93
CA PHE A 249 -16.98 -0.82 -28.20
C PHE A 249 -16.08 -0.16 -29.26
N ALA A 250 -14.93 -0.77 -29.58
CA ALA A 250 -14.10 -0.38 -30.72
C ALA A 250 -14.58 -0.98 -32.05
N GLY A 251 -15.60 -1.85 -32.03
CA GLY A 251 -16.15 -2.50 -33.22
C GLY A 251 -15.51 -3.86 -33.54
N GLU A 252 -14.58 -4.35 -32.72
CA GLU A 252 -13.98 -5.68 -32.84
C GLU A 252 -14.90 -6.73 -32.21
N TRP A 253 -15.90 -7.19 -32.97
CA TRP A 253 -16.83 -8.21 -32.48
C TRP A 253 -16.22 -9.61 -32.52
N SER A 254 -16.16 -10.28 -31.37
CA SER A 254 -15.84 -11.70 -31.29
C SER A 254 -16.72 -12.41 -30.26
N ALA A 255 -17.02 -13.69 -30.49
CA ALA A 255 -17.79 -14.50 -29.55
C ALA A 255 -17.11 -14.60 -28.17
N GLY A 256 -15.76 -14.65 -28.15
CA GLY A 256 -14.98 -14.66 -26.93
C GLY A 256 -15.13 -13.37 -26.11
N TYR A 257 -15.13 -12.22 -26.77
CA TYR A 257 -15.31 -10.93 -26.09
C TYR A 257 -16.72 -10.79 -25.53
N ALA A 258 -17.75 -11.17 -26.29
CA ALA A 258 -19.12 -11.15 -25.82
C ALA A 258 -19.34 -12.09 -24.62
N ALA A 259 -18.79 -13.31 -24.66
CA ALA A 259 -18.87 -14.24 -23.54
C ALA A 259 -18.18 -13.70 -22.28
N ALA A 260 -17.00 -13.07 -22.43
CA ALA A 260 -16.31 -12.44 -21.30
C ALA A 260 -17.10 -11.25 -20.73
N ALA A 261 -17.70 -10.40 -21.56
CA ALA A 261 -18.53 -9.29 -21.10
C ALA A 261 -19.75 -9.77 -20.31
N VAL A 262 -20.42 -10.82 -20.78
CA VAL A 262 -21.54 -11.46 -20.08
C VAL A 262 -21.08 -12.08 -18.76
N ALA A 263 -19.92 -12.74 -18.74
CA ALA A 263 -19.33 -13.26 -17.51
C ALA A 263 -19.00 -12.14 -16.50
N GLY A 264 -18.52 -10.99 -16.97
CA GLY A 264 -18.26 -9.81 -16.16
C GLY A 264 -19.52 -9.30 -15.47
N ILE A 265 -20.58 -9.04 -16.24
CA ILE A 265 -21.88 -8.59 -15.72
C ILE A 265 -22.48 -9.65 -14.79
N GLY A 266 -22.45 -10.92 -15.20
CA GLY A 266 -22.93 -12.05 -14.41
C GLY A 266 -22.21 -12.18 -13.06
N SER A 267 -20.89 -11.98 -13.04
CA SER A 267 -20.10 -12.04 -11.81
C SER A 267 -20.51 -10.98 -10.79
N VAL A 268 -20.78 -9.74 -11.23
CA VAL A 268 -21.27 -8.67 -10.36
C VAL A 268 -22.63 -9.03 -9.79
N GLY A 269 -23.55 -9.53 -10.62
CA GLY A 269 -24.89 -9.96 -10.19
C GLY A 269 -24.85 -11.10 -9.17
N VAL A 270 -24.06 -12.14 -9.44
CA VAL A 270 -23.88 -13.30 -8.55
C VAL A 270 -23.26 -12.86 -7.21
N LEU A 271 -22.19 -12.07 -7.24
CA LEU A 271 -21.54 -11.58 -6.02
C LEU A 271 -22.46 -10.67 -5.20
N PHE A 272 -23.26 -9.85 -5.86
CA PHE A 272 -24.25 -9.01 -5.18
C PHE A 272 -25.32 -9.86 -4.48
N PHE A 273 -25.85 -10.89 -5.16
CA PHE A 273 -26.84 -11.81 -4.59
C PHE A 273 -26.27 -12.61 -3.40
N LEU A 274 -25.07 -13.18 -3.55
CA LEU A 274 -24.37 -13.87 -2.46
C LEU A 274 -24.11 -12.95 -1.27
N GLY A 275 -23.77 -11.69 -1.55
CA GLY A 275 -23.56 -10.65 -0.56
C GLY A 275 -24.82 -10.40 0.27
N ALA A 276 -25.96 -10.18 -0.39
CA ALA A 276 -27.23 -9.88 0.27
C ALA A 276 -27.72 -11.01 1.18
N GLY A 277 -27.60 -12.28 0.76
CA GLY A 277 -28.10 -13.43 1.51
C GLY A 277 -27.26 -13.84 2.72
N LYS A 278 -25.92 -13.84 2.60
CA LYS A 278 -25.03 -14.34 3.67
C LYS A 278 -24.58 -13.28 4.67
N LEU A 279 -24.51 -12.01 4.28
CA LEU A 279 -24.01 -10.95 5.16
C LEU A 279 -25.04 -10.41 6.15
N SER A 280 -26.33 -10.39 5.84
CA SER A 280 -27.32 -9.68 6.69
C SER A 280 -27.53 -10.32 8.06
N VAL A 281 -27.67 -11.64 8.13
CA VAL A 281 -28.02 -12.36 9.38
C VAL A 281 -26.77 -12.74 10.18
N SER A 282 -25.78 -13.36 9.54
CA SER A 282 -24.61 -13.87 10.26
C SER A 282 -23.64 -12.79 10.74
N TYR A 283 -23.72 -11.55 10.21
CA TYR A 283 -22.80 -10.48 10.56
C TYR A 283 -23.14 -9.82 11.90
N ALA A 284 -24.41 -9.49 12.13
CA ALA A 284 -24.87 -8.84 13.37
C ALA A 284 -24.62 -9.74 14.59
N ASP A 285 -25.01 -11.02 14.51
CA ASP A 285 -24.83 -12.00 15.60
C ASP A 285 -23.35 -12.21 15.95
N ARG A 286 -22.50 -12.31 14.92
CA ARG A 286 -21.06 -12.52 15.13
C ARG A 286 -20.34 -11.26 15.59
N LEU A 287 -20.83 -10.07 15.23
CA LEU A 287 -20.29 -8.79 15.70
C LEU A 287 -20.63 -8.56 17.19
N GLY A 288 -21.87 -8.86 17.60
CA GLY A 288 -22.26 -8.85 19.02
C GLY A 288 -21.48 -9.87 19.88
N ALA A 289 -21.07 -11.00 19.31
CA ALA A 289 -20.20 -11.97 19.98
C ALA A 289 -18.74 -11.47 20.14
N ILE A 290 -18.29 -10.50 19.34
CA ILE A 290 -16.95 -9.89 19.46
C ILE A 290 -16.93 -8.90 20.61
N THR A 291 -17.95 -8.05 20.74
CA THR A 291 -18.04 -7.01 21.77
C THR A 291 -18.14 -7.65 23.15
N THR A 292 -19.01 -8.65 23.31
CA THR A 292 -19.19 -9.41 24.57
C THR A 292 -17.99 -10.27 24.99
N ARG A 293 -17.12 -10.70 24.05
CA ARG A 293 -15.90 -11.47 24.38
C ARG A 293 -14.61 -10.64 24.40
N SER A 294 -14.64 -9.38 23.96
CA SER A 294 -13.47 -8.50 23.98
C SER A 294 -13.02 -8.17 25.41
N GLU A 295 -13.96 -8.06 26.36
CA GLU A 295 -13.69 -7.78 27.77
C GLU A 295 -13.03 -8.93 28.55
N ARG A 296 -13.19 -10.20 28.11
CA ARG A 296 -12.47 -11.34 28.72
C ARG A 296 -11.07 -11.50 28.14
N ARG A 297 -10.22 -10.49 28.29
CA ARG A 297 -8.77 -10.74 28.29
C ARG A 297 -8.48 -11.53 29.57
N ARG A 298 -8.38 -12.86 29.46
CA ARG A 298 -7.78 -13.71 30.50
C ARG A 298 -6.46 -13.06 30.91
N ARG A 299 -6.47 -12.33 32.03
CA ARG A 299 -5.35 -12.25 32.94
C ARG A 299 -5.05 -13.70 33.29
N SER A 300 -4.17 -14.36 32.54
CA SER A 300 -3.44 -15.46 33.15
C SER A 300 -2.59 -14.78 34.20
N LEU A 301 -3.06 -14.83 35.45
CA LEU A 301 -2.27 -14.65 36.66
C LEU A 301 -1.22 -15.77 36.73
N ARG A 302 -0.40 -15.91 35.68
CA ARG A 302 0.82 -16.69 35.78
C ARG A 302 1.79 -15.81 36.55
N PRO A 303 2.30 -16.26 37.71
CA PRO A 303 3.35 -15.56 38.40
C PRO A 303 4.47 -15.30 37.40
N ARG A 304 4.89 -14.04 37.33
CA ARG A 304 6.03 -13.59 36.55
C ARG A 304 7.25 -14.33 37.08
N ARG A 305 7.57 -15.50 36.51
CA ARG A 305 8.80 -16.24 36.83
C ARG A 305 9.96 -15.25 36.70
N SER A 306 10.69 -15.13 37.80
CA SER A 306 11.90 -14.32 37.96
C SER A 306 12.77 -14.42 36.72
N THR A 307 13.08 -13.28 36.12
CA THR A 307 13.88 -13.11 34.91
C THR A 307 15.39 -13.27 35.17
N ALA A 308 15.78 -14.22 36.01
CA ALA A 308 17.19 -14.51 36.29
C ALA A 308 17.85 -15.36 35.19
N ASP A 309 17.12 -16.29 34.58
CA ASP A 309 17.65 -17.19 33.56
C ASP A 309 16.93 -17.07 32.23
N ARG A 310 17.27 -16.01 31.47
CA ARG A 310 17.13 -16.06 30.01
C ARG A 310 18.53 -16.01 29.40
N PRO A 311 18.84 -16.90 28.43
CA PRO A 311 20.15 -16.96 27.83
C PRO A 311 20.47 -15.57 27.26
N ARG A 312 21.64 -15.07 27.68
CA ARG A 312 22.25 -13.80 27.28
C ARG A 312 22.58 -13.85 25.79
N MET A 313 21.57 -13.83 24.93
CA MET A 313 21.78 -13.56 23.51
C MET A 313 22.18 -12.08 23.42
N ARG A 314 23.50 -11.89 23.41
CA ARG A 314 24.30 -10.67 23.24
C ARG A 314 23.45 -9.42 23.05
N ARG A 315 23.25 -8.70 24.16
CA ARG A 315 22.74 -7.33 24.14
C ARG A 315 23.77 -6.51 23.38
N LEU A 316 23.45 -6.10 22.16
CA LEU A 316 24.03 -4.89 21.60
C LEU A 316 23.85 -3.83 22.70
N ARG A 317 24.96 -3.34 23.28
CA ARG A 317 24.91 -2.30 24.31
C ARG A 317 24.54 -0.99 23.63
N LEU A 318 23.26 -0.87 23.30
CA LEU A 318 22.71 0.37 22.77
C LEU A 318 22.82 1.44 23.85
N PRO A 319 23.09 2.70 23.47
CA PRO A 319 22.92 3.83 24.36
C PRO A 319 21.55 3.76 25.06
N PRO A 320 21.45 4.14 26.34
CA PRO A 320 20.26 3.93 27.15
C PRO A 320 18.99 4.46 26.47
N ASP A 321 19.07 5.62 25.81
CA ASP A 321 17.92 6.24 25.14
C ASP A 321 17.48 5.49 23.88
N ILE A 322 18.43 4.96 23.10
CA ILE A 322 18.14 4.11 21.93
C ILE A 322 17.57 2.78 22.41
N GLY A 323 18.06 2.25 23.53
CA GLY A 323 17.56 1.01 24.14
C GLY A 323 16.08 1.07 24.54
N VAL A 324 15.62 2.23 25.04
CA VAL A 324 14.19 2.44 25.36
C VAL A 324 13.34 2.41 24.09
N VAL A 325 13.73 3.16 23.06
CA VAL A 325 12.99 3.20 21.78
C VAL A 325 13.02 1.83 21.09
N ALA A 326 14.16 1.15 21.09
CA ALA A 326 14.28 -0.21 20.55
C ALA A 326 13.39 -1.21 21.29
N THR A 327 13.19 -1.04 22.60
CA THR A 327 12.26 -1.88 23.39
C THR A 327 10.82 -1.64 22.95
N LEU A 328 10.43 -0.39 22.70
CA LEU A 328 9.10 -0.04 22.18
C LEU A 328 8.88 -0.59 20.76
N VAL A 329 9.85 -0.42 19.87
CA VAL A 329 9.80 -0.98 18.50
C VAL A 329 9.67 -2.50 18.56
N ARG A 330 10.43 -3.18 19.42
CA ARG A 330 10.34 -4.63 19.61
C ARG A 330 8.98 -5.06 20.16
N ALA A 331 8.39 -4.29 21.07
CA ALA A 331 7.05 -4.55 21.56
C ALA A 331 6.01 -4.38 20.45
N GLN A 332 6.15 -3.35 19.60
CA GLN A 332 5.30 -3.14 18.44
C GLN A 332 5.41 -4.31 17.44
N PHE A 333 6.61 -4.80 17.13
CA PHE A 333 6.80 -6.02 16.32
C PHE A 333 6.11 -7.26 16.93
N ARG A 334 6.11 -7.37 18.25
CA ARG A 334 5.54 -8.53 18.94
C ARG A 334 4.00 -8.49 18.97
N ASP A 335 3.44 -7.34 19.30
CA ASP A 335 2.04 -7.20 19.68
C ASP A 335 1.18 -6.54 18.57
N ASP A 336 1.77 -5.69 17.71
CA ASP A 336 1.09 -5.12 16.55
C ASP A 336 1.32 -6.01 15.32
N MET A 337 0.31 -6.81 15.02
CA MET A 337 0.36 -7.76 13.92
C MET A 337 0.30 -7.07 12.56
N THR A 338 -0.41 -5.95 12.42
CA THR A 338 -0.48 -5.21 11.15
C THR A 338 0.90 -4.67 10.81
N PHE A 339 1.57 -4.06 11.80
CA PHE A 339 2.95 -3.62 11.68
C PHE A 339 3.90 -4.78 11.37
N ARG A 340 3.84 -5.88 12.14
CA ARG A 340 4.71 -7.04 11.93
C ARG A 340 4.55 -7.63 10.52
N MET A 341 3.32 -7.82 10.04
CA MET A 341 3.08 -8.39 8.71
C MET A 341 3.55 -7.45 7.59
N ALA A 342 3.38 -6.13 7.76
CA ALA A 342 3.88 -5.15 6.80
C ALA A 342 5.42 -5.18 6.70
N VAL A 343 6.13 -5.23 7.84
CA VAL A 343 7.60 -5.33 7.82
C VAL A 343 8.07 -6.71 7.34
N MET A 344 7.39 -7.79 7.71
CA MET A 344 7.74 -9.13 7.23
C MET A 344 7.52 -9.29 5.73
N GLY A 345 6.56 -8.57 5.12
CA GLY A 345 6.40 -8.52 3.67
C GLY A 345 7.56 -7.81 2.95
N LEU A 346 8.25 -6.90 3.64
CA LEU A 346 9.37 -6.13 3.08
C LEU A 346 10.67 -6.93 2.96
N VAL A 347 10.88 -7.92 3.83
CA VAL A 347 12.11 -8.73 3.80
C VAL A 347 12.20 -9.58 2.52
N PRO A 348 11.16 -10.35 2.14
CA PRO A 348 11.10 -11.00 0.83
C PRO A 348 11.14 -10.01 -0.32
N ALA A 349 10.55 -8.81 -0.16
CA ALA A 349 10.58 -7.78 -1.18
C ALA A 349 12.02 -7.36 -1.53
N ILE A 350 12.91 -7.19 -0.54
CA ILE A 350 14.33 -6.92 -0.78
C ILE A 350 14.95 -8.02 -1.65
N LEU A 351 14.72 -9.29 -1.32
CA LEU A 351 15.26 -10.43 -2.06
C LEU A 351 14.72 -10.51 -3.49
N ILE A 352 13.41 -10.28 -3.67
CA ILE A 352 12.78 -10.27 -5.00
C ILE A 352 13.32 -9.14 -5.85
N TYR A 353 13.46 -7.94 -5.29
CA TYR A 353 14.02 -6.79 -6.00
C TYR A 353 15.49 -7.02 -6.37
N SER A 354 16.28 -7.65 -5.49
CA SER A 354 17.64 -8.07 -5.81
C SER A 354 17.67 -9.09 -6.95
N PHE A 355 16.82 -10.12 -6.91
CA PHE A 355 16.71 -11.10 -7.99
C PHE A 355 16.30 -10.44 -9.32
N LEU A 356 15.28 -9.59 -9.27
CA LEU A 356 14.77 -8.84 -10.42
C LEU A 356 15.87 -7.94 -11.02
N ALA A 357 16.71 -7.36 -10.18
CA ALA A 357 17.80 -6.51 -10.61
C ALA A 357 18.87 -7.24 -11.41
N MET A 358 19.11 -8.52 -11.10
CA MET A 358 20.16 -9.33 -11.73
C MET A 358 19.62 -10.20 -12.87
N ARG A 359 18.31 -10.19 -13.10
CA ARG A 359 17.65 -11.11 -14.04
C ARG A 359 18.05 -10.88 -15.50
N GLN A 360 18.36 -9.64 -15.87
CA GLN A 360 18.77 -9.27 -17.24
C GLN A 360 20.29 -9.36 -17.45
N GLY A 361 21.03 -9.88 -16.46
CA GLY A 361 22.48 -9.98 -16.47
C GLY A 361 23.13 -9.25 -15.29
N PRO A 362 24.48 -9.22 -15.25
CA PRO A 362 25.20 -8.43 -14.27
C PRO A 362 24.80 -6.96 -14.32
N LEU A 363 24.67 -6.34 -13.15
CA LEU A 363 24.44 -4.90 -13.02
C LEU A 363 25.63 -4.14 -13.61
N PRO A 364 25.39 -3.09 -14.42
CA PRO A 364 26.47 -2.25 -14.92
C PRO A 364 27.15 -1.55 -13.73
N ASP A 365 28.48 -1.50 -13.79
CA ASP A 365 29.29 -0.93 -12.73
C ASP A 365 29.26 0.60 -12.79
N PRO A 366 28.68 1.32 -11.81
CA PRO A 366 28.60 2.78 -11.84
C PRO A 366 29.96 3.49 -11.87
N PHE A 367 31.05 2.80 -11.51
CA PHE A 367 32.42 3.33 -11.54
C PHE A 367 33.10 3.15 -12.90
N VAL A 368 32.66 2.17 -13.69
CA VAL A 368 33.24 1.85 -15.01
C VAL A 368 32.37 2.39 -16.14
N GLU A 369 31.06 2.38 -15.95
CA GLU A 369 30.05 2.89 -16.88
C GLU A 369 29.24 4.01 -16.19
N PRO A 370 29.82 5.22 -16.03
CA PRO A 370 29.17 6.32 -15.32
C PRO A 370 27.89 6.73 -16.03
N GLY A 371 26.78 6.79 -15.28
CA GLY A 371 25.48 7.23 -15.79
C GLY A 371 24.69 6.17 -16.54
N ALA A 372 25.17 4.91 -16.59
CA ALA A 372 24.40 3.79 -17.12
C ALA A 372 23.08 3.62 -16.35
N ILE A 373 21.97 3.76 -17.07
CA ILE A 373 20.64 3.49 -16.52
C ILE A 373 20.27 2.06 -16.89
N SER A 374 20.24 1.17 -15.90
CA SER A 374 19.67 -0.17 -16.05
C SER A 374 18.46 -0.33 -15.14
N TYR A 375 17.49 -1.12 -15.61
CA TYR A 375 16.33 -1.49 -14.80
C TYR A 375 16.75 -2.05 -13.45
N GLY A 376 17.79 -2.89 -13.41
CA GLY A 376 18.28 -3.49 -12.19
C GLY A 376 18.86 -2.50 -11.18
N LEU A 377 19.66 -1.53 -11.63
CA LEU A 377 20.17 -0.48 -10.73
C LEU A 377 19.04 0.36 -10.17
N VAL A 378 18.06 0.75 -11.00
CA VAL A 378 16.90 1.55 -10.56
C VAL A 378 16.09 0.82 -9.48
N VAL A 379 15.78 -0.45 -9.72
CA VAL A 379 15.02 -1.32 -8.81
C VAL A 379 15.79 -1.53 -7.50
N MET A 380 17.11 -1.74 -7.55
CA MET A 380 17.90 -1.95 -6.35
C MET A 380 18.09 -0.66 -5.53
N ASN A 381 18.31 0.48 -6.19
CA ASN A 381 18.38 1.80 -5.54
C ASN A 381 17.06 2.15 -4.86
N PHE A 382 15.94 1.84 -5.53
CA PHE A 382 14.60 1.97 -4.97
C PHE A 382 14.44 1.14 -3.70
N ALA A 383 14.84 -0.14 -3.72
CA ALA A 383 14.74 -1.02 -2.56
C ALA A 383 15.63 -0.54 -1.39
N ALA A 384 16.84 -0.04 -1.68
CA ALA A 384 17.77 0.44 -0.68
C ALA A 384 17.24 1.63 0.14
N ILE A 385 16.59 2.59 -0.55
CA ILE A 385 16.17 3.86 0.05
C ILE A 385 14.69 3.83 0.44
N GLY A 386 13.82 3.30 -0.43
CA GLY A 386 12.37 3.38 -0.26
C GLY A 386 11.84 2.52 0.90
N PHE A 387 12.36 1.30 1.06
CA PHE A 387 11.88 0.36 2.07
C PHE A 387 12.09 0.84 3.51
N PRO A 388 13.28 1.34 3.91
CA PRO A 388 13.46 1.93 5.24
C PRO A 388 12.50 3.07 5.56
N LEU A 389 12.14 3.88 4.55
CA LEU A 389 11.26 5.02 4.71
C LEU A 389 9.80 4.60 4.92
N VAL A 390 9.33 3.59 4.18
CA VAL A 390 8.01 3.00 4.38
C VAL A 390 7.88 2.45 5.81
N VAL A 391 8.91 1.76 6.33
CA VAL A 391 8.88 1.26 7.72
C VAL A 391 8.91 2.39 8.73
N GLY A 392 9.70 3.45 8.48
CA GLY A 392 9.68 4.65 9.30
C GLY A 392 8.31 5.31 9.39
N GLU A 393 7.47 5.19 8.36
CA GLU A 393 6.07 5.63 8.40
C GLU A 393 5.18 4.68 9.18
N LEU A 394 5.28 3.37 8.90
CA LEU A 394 4.51 2.35 9.59
C LEU A 394 4.78 2.31 11.11
N LEU A 395 5.97 2.70 11.55
CA LEU A 395 6.30 2.82 12.97
C LEU A 395 5.48 3.90 13.67
N SER A 396 5.13 4.98 12.97
CA SER A 396 4.35 6.09 13.55
C SER A 396 2.85 5.80 13.60
N MET A 397 2.35 4.94 12.71
CA MET A 397 0.93 4.61 12.57
C MET A 397 0.57 3.35 13.35
N THR A 398 -0.37 3.43 14.29
CA THR A 398 -0.92 2.24 14.95
C THR A 398 -2.38 2.44 15.38
N LYS A 399 -3.10 1.33 15.61
CA LYS A 399 -4.45 1.36 16.18
C LYS A 399 -4.46 1.80 17.64
N SER A 400 -3.40 1.50 18.38
CA SER A 400 -3.25 1.85 19.79
C SER A 400 -2.64 3.25 19.99
N TRP A 401 -2.88 4.18 19.06
CA TRP A 401 -2.18 5.47 19.02
C TRP A 401 -2.43 6.32 20.26
N ARG A 402 -3.59 6.14 20.90
CA ARG A 402 -3.94 6.81 22.17
C ARG A 402 -2.94 6.51 23.29
N ALA A 403 -2.28 5.34 23.27
CA ALA A 403 -1.23 5.00 24.25
C ALA A 403 0.03 5.89 24.14
N SER A 404 0.13 6.71 23.10
CA SER A 404 1.19 7.72 22.97
C SER A 404 1.14 8.80 24.05
N TRP A 405 0.05 8.92 24.82
CA TRP A 405 -0.05 9.79 25.99
C TRP A 405 1.16 9.64 26.94
N ILE A 406 1.73 8.44 27.02
CA ILE A 406 2.91 8.15 27.86
C ILE A 406 4.09 9.05 27.49
N PHE A 407 4.30 9.39 26.22
CA PHE A 407 5.37 10.29 25.79
C PHE A 407 5.13 11.74 26.21
N PHE A 408 3.88 12.12 26.45
CA PHE A 408 3.53 13.46 26.89
C PHE A 408 3.67 13.62 28.41
N THR A 409 3.51 12.52 29.16
CA THR A 409 3.65 12.50 30.62
C THR A 409 5.05 12.13 31.11
N LEU A 410 5.88 11.52 30.26
CA LEU A 410 7.26 11.15 30.63
C LEU A 410 8.14 12.41 30.66
N PRO A 411 8.97 12.63 31.70
CA PRO A 411 9.94 13.73 31.75
C PRO A 411 11.15 13.42 30.85
N ALA A 412 10.92 13.21 29.56
CA ALA A 412 11.97 12.94 28.58
C ALA A 412 11.90 13.92 27.40
N ASP A 413 13.07 14.22 26.83
CA ASP A 413 13.18 15.03 25.63
C ASP A 413 12.52 14.31 24.43
N ARG A 414 11.35 14.81 24.02
CA ARG A 414 10.56 14.28 22.90
C ARG A 414 11.33 14.37 21.58
N ALA A 415 12.15 15.40 21.39
CA ALA A 415 12.97 15.54 20.19
C ALA A 415 14.01 14.43 20.10
N ARG A 416 14.62 14.09 21.25
CA ARG A 416 15.56 12.97 21.35
C ARG A 416 14.88 11.63 21.06
N LEU A 417 13.64 11.43 21.51
CA LEU A 417 12.87 10.21 21.21
C LEU A 417 12.59 10.04 19.71
N VAL A 418 12.22 11.11 19.01
CA VAL A 418 12.00 11.07 17.55
C VAL A 418 13.29 10.72 16.82
N VAL A 419 14.39 11.40 17.13
CA VAL A 419 15.71 11.13 16.52
C VAL A 419 16.14 9.68 16.77
N ASN A 420 16.00 9.19 18.00
CA ASN A 420 16.35 7.83 18.36
C ASN A 420 15.48 6.78 17.65
N ALA A 421 14.23 7.10 17.33
CA ALA A 421 13.40 6.23 16.50
C ALA A 421 13.96 6.10 15.08
N GLY A 422 14.50 7.18 14.51
CA GLY A 422 15.14 7.17 13.18
C GLY A 422 16.46 6.40 13.19
N LEU A 423 17.23 6.54 14.27
CA LEU A 423 18.43 5.73 14.51
C LEU A 423 18.10 4.24 14.66
N CYS A 424 16.99 3.89 15.33
CA CYS A 424 16.53 2.51 15.40
C CYS A 424 16.17 1.94 14.01
N VAL A 425 15.47 2.70 13.17
CA VAL A 425 15.20 2.32 11.77
C VAL A 425 16.51 2.12 11.00
N THR A 426 17.46 3.01 11.20
CA THR A 426 18.77 2.92 10.55
C THR A 426 19.50 1.64 10.96
N LEU A 427 19.58 1.36 12.26
CA LEU A 427 20.33 0.23 12.78
C LEU A 427 19.67 -1.12 12.46
N PHE A 428 18.36 -1.23 12.58
CA PHE A 428 17.65 -2.50 12.44
C PHE A 428 17.13 -2.78 11.04
N LEU A 429 17.16 -1.79 10.13
CA LEU A 429 16.64 -1.96 8.78
C LEU A 429 17.60 -1.45 7.70
N VAL A 430 18.07 -0.21 7.78
CA VAL A 430 19.00 0.33 6.76
C VAL A 430 20.31 -0.47 6.74
N ALA A 431 20.94 -0.69 7.88
CA ALA A 431 22.21 -1.41 7.94
C ALA A 431 22.09 -2.88 7.45
N PRO A 432 21.12 -3.70 7.91
CA PRO A 432 20.93 -5.03 7.35
C PRO A 432 20.60 -5.04 5.86
N THR A 433 19.77 -4.09 5.38
CA THR A 433 19.42 -3.99 3.95
C THR A 433 20.66 -3.64 3.12
N ALA A 434 21.48 -2.69 3.59
CA ALA A 434 22.73 -2.33 2.95
C ALA A 434 23.73 -3.49 2.89
N LEU A 435 23.78 -4.34 3.92
CA LEU A 435 24.61 -5.55 3.91
C LEU A 435 24.13 -6.56 2.86
N VAL A 436 22.81 -6.79 2.76
CA VAL A 436 22.24 -7.69 1.74
C VAL A 436 22.52 -7.15 0.33
N ILE A 437 22.24 -5.86 0.10
CA ILE A 437 22.50 -5.21 -1.19
C ILE A 437 23.99 -5.18 -1.51
N GLY A 438 24.85 -4.91 -0.53
CA GLY A 438 26.31 -4.97 -0.68
C GLY A 438 26.78 -6.36 -1.10
N GLY A 439 26.25 -7.43 -0.49
CA GLY A 439 26.56 -8.80 -0.89
C GLY A 439 26.16 -9.11 -2.34
N VAL A 440 24.97 -8.66 -2.76
CA VAL A 440 24.48 -8.77 -4.14
C VAL A 440 25.38 -8.00 -5.12
N LEU A 441 25.79 -6.78 -4.74
CA LEU A 441 26.69 -5.95 -5.53
C LEU A 441 28.09 -6.54 -5.67
N VAL A 442 28.66 -7.15 -4.61
CA VAL A 442 29.98 -7.80 -4.70
C VAL A 442 29.94 -8.91 -5.74
N TRP A 443 28.88 -9.72 -5.74
CA TRP A 443 28.69 -10.77 -6.72
C TRP A 443 28.51 -10.21 -8.14
N SER A 444 27.73 -9.13 -8.28
CA SER A 444 27.37 -8.60 -9.59
C SER A 444 28.46 -7.75 -10.25
N LEU A 445 29.17 -6.93 -9.48
CA LEU A 445 30.18 -5.98 -9.99
C LEU A 445 31.56 -6.63 -10.14
N GLY A 446 31.82 -7.76 -9.48
CA GLY A 446 33.13 -8.42 -9.46
C GLY A 446 34.21 -7.69 -8.65
N SER A 447 34.02 -6.40 -8.32
CA SER A 447 34.91 -5.59 -7.48
C SER A 447 34.32 -5.38 -6.08
N PRO A 448 34.93 -5.97 -5.02
CA PRO A 448 34.47 -5.77 -3.65
C PRO A 448 34.52 -4.31 -3.19
N TRP A 449 35.47 -3.53 -3.72
CA TRP A 449 35.64 -2.12 -3.37
C TRP A 449 34.52 -1.25 -3.96
N HIS A 450 34.18 -1.43 -5.23
CA HIS A 450 33.07 -0.70 -5.88
C HIS A 450 31.75 -1.03 -5.20
N ALA A 451 31.52 -2.32 -4.92
CA ALA A 451 30.33 -2.78 -4.22
C ALA A 451 30.21 -2.19 -2.80
N ALA A 452 31.28 -2.24 -2.01
CA ALA A 452 31.29 -1.69 -0.66
C ALA A 452 31.07 -0.17 -0.66
N THR A 453 31.72 0.55 -1.59
CA THR A 453 31.58 2.00 -1.73
C THR A 453 30.16 2.39 -2.13
N HIS A 454 29.57 1.69 -3.11
CA HIS A 454 28.20 1.95 -3.55
C HIS A 454 27.17 1.62 -2.46
N ALA A 455 27.31 0.47 -1.79
CA ALA A 455 26.45 0.09 -0.68
C ALA A 455 26.53 1.09 0.49
N LEU A 456 27.72 1.61 0.79
CA LEU A 456 27.91 2.66 1.80
C LEU A 456 27.19 3.95 1.41
N VAL A 457 27.33 4.40 0.16
CA VAL A 457 26.62 5.59 -0.34
C VAL A 457 25.11 5.40 -0.22
N LEU A 458 24.57 4.26 -0.65
CA LEU A 458 23.14 3.95 -0.52
C LEU A 458 22.68 3.93 0.94
N ALA A 459 23.47 3.36 1.85
CA ALA A 459 23.17 3.33 3.28
C ALA A 459 23.13 4.75 3.89
N LEU A 460 24.09 5.61 3.53
CA LEU A 460 24.14 7.00 3.97
C LEU A 460 22.97 7.81 3.43
N LEU A 461 22.63 7.65 2.14
CA LEU A 461 21.47 8.29 1.53
C LEU A 461 20.16 7.83 2.19
N ALA A 462 19.99 6.53 2.44
CA ALA A 462 18.83 6.00 3.14
C ALA A 462 18.73 6.52 4.58
N HIS A 463 19.86 6.60 5.30
CA HIS A 463 19.90 7.20 6.64
C HIS A 463 19.49 8.68 6.61
N LEU A 464 20.06 9.47 5.70
CA LEU A 464 19.71 10.87 5.54
C LEU A 464 18.26 11.07 5.14
N ALA A 465 17.71 10.22 4.28
CA ALA A 465 16.30 10.27 3.91
C ALA A 465 15.40 10.02 5.13
N VAL A 466 15.75 9.06 6.00
CA VAL A 466 15.03 8.81 7.26
C VAL A 466 15.07 10.05 8.16
N GLN A 467 16.23 10.70 8.31
CA GLN A 467 16.36 11.92 9.11
C GLN A 467 15.61 13.11 8.49
N ALA A 468 15.70 13.31 7.18
CA ALA A 468 14.98 14.36 6.46
C ALA A 468 13.46 14.21 6.61
N ARG A 469 12.95 12.98 6.54
CA ARG A 469 11.55 12.67 6.81
C ARG A 469 11.13 13.08 8.22
N GLN A 470 11.96 12.76 9.23
CA GLN A 470 11.69 13.13 10.62
C GLN A 470 11.74 14.64 10.84
N LEU A 471 12.60 15.36 10.11
CA LEU A 471 12.61 16.81 10.12
C LEU A 471 11.27 17.35 9.58
N VAL A 472 10.85 16.90 8.39
CA VAL A 472 9.60 17.34 7.72
C VAL A 472 8.35 17.01 8.55
N GLY A 473 8.28 15.79 9.09
CA GLY A 473 7.18 15.29 9.90
C GLY A 473 7.69 14.61 11.16
N PRO A 474 7.98 15.36 12.23
CA PRO A 474 8.45 14.75 13.47
C PRO A 474 7.28 14.03 14.12
N HIS A 475 7.35 12.70 14.11
CA HIS A 475 6.34 11.82 14.68
C HIS A 475 6.99 10.91 15.70
N LEU A 476 6.37 10.83 16.87
CA LEU A 476 6.73 9.85 17.86
C LEU A 476 6.32 8.46 17.33
N PRO A 477 7.03 7.39 17.73
CA PRO A 477 6.58 6.03 17.46
C PRO A 477 5.13 5.87 17.91
N PHE A 478 4.32 5.13 17.15
CA PHE A 478 2.94 4.79 17.48
C PHE A 478 2.02 5.98 17.90
N SER A 479 2.29 7.19 17.43
CA SER A 479 1.53 8.38 17.87
C SER A 479 0.38 8.76 16.94
N ARG A 480 0.20 8.09 15.81
CA ARG A 480 -0.79 8.46 14.80
C ARG A 480 -1.85 7.39 14.56
N PRO A 481 -3.14 7.78 14.47
CA PRO A 481 -4.16 6.88 13.97
C PRO A 481 -3.91 6.57 12.48
N PRO A 482 -4.23 5.34 12.02
CA PRO A 482 -4.37 5.08 10.60
C PRO A 482 -5.53 5.92 10.04
N VAL A 483 -5.27 6.69 8.98
CA VAL A 483 -6.29 7.52 8.31
C VAL A 483 -6.98 6.68 7.24
N LYS A 484 -8.32 6.59 7.31
CA LYS A 484 -9.15 5.87 6.32
C LYS A 484 -8.89 6.40 4.92
N GLY A 485 -8.51 5.55 3.96
CA GLY A 485 -8.20 5.95 2.59
C GLY A 485 -6.90 6.74 2.42
N GLY A 486 -6.25 7.15 3.50
CA GLY A 486 -4.99 7.91 3.47
C GLY A 486 -3.78 7.00 3.55
N THR A 487 -3.85 5.88 4.29
CA THR A 487 -2.71 4.97 4.48
C THR A 487 -2.19 4.41 3.15
N MET A 488 -3.08 4.02 2.24
CA MET A 488 -2.67 3.55 0.92
C MET A 488 -2.12 4.68 0.07
N ALA A 489 -2.76 5.86 0.05
CA ALA A 489 -2.24 7.03 -0.66
C ALA A 489 -0.83 7.44 -0.17
N HIS A 490 -0.60 7.46 1.14
CA HIS A 490 0.71 7.74 1.72
C HIS A 490 1.75 6.70 1.31
N THR A 491 1.36 5.42 1.29
CA THR A 491 2.24 4.34 0.85
C THR A 491 2.57 4.47 -0.63
N LEU A 492 1.56 4.62 -1.50
CA LEU A 492 1.74 4.79 -2.96
C LEU A 492 2.52 6.05 -3.30
N GLY A 493 2.22 7.17 -2.64
CA GLY A 493 2.94 8.43 -2.84
C GLY A 493 4.40 8.33 -2.43
N GLY A 494 4.68 7.65 -1.30
CA GLY A 494 6.04 7.32 -0.90
C GLY A 494 6.75 6.47 -1.96
N LEU A 495 6.14 5.35 -2.37
CA LEU A 495 6.68 4.48 -3.42
C LEU A 495 6.94 5.26 -4.72
N PHE A 496 6.02 6.14 -5.14
CA PHE A 496 6.21 6.95 -6.35
C PHE A 496 7.41 7.90 -6.23
N VAL A 497 7.50 8.66 -5.13
CA VAL A 497 8.64 9.57 -4.90
C VAL A 497 9.95 8.80 -4.90
N PHE A 498 10.01 7.62 -4.27
CA PHE A 498 11.22 6.81 -4.26
C PHE A 498 11.52 6.15 -5.60
N ALA A 499 10.50 5.80 -6.40
CA ALA A 499 10.71 5.29 -7.75
C ALA A 499 11.34 6.36 -8.64
N VAL A 500 10.87 7.61 -8.54
CA VAL A 500 11.46 8.76 -9.24
C VAL A 500 12.90 8.98 -8.78
N ILE A 501 13.16 9.01 -7.47
CA ILE A 501 14.52 9.15 -6.94
C ILE A 501 15.42 8.00 -7.42
N GLY A 502 14.93 6.75 -7.35
CA GLY A 502 15.63 5.55 -7.83
C GLY A 502 15.98 5.62 -9.32
N PHE A 503 15.10 6.21 -10.13
CA PHE A 503 15.30 6.39 -11.57
C PHE A 503 16.41 7.41 -11.89
N PHE A 504 16.46 8.53 -11.18
CA PHE A 504 17.45 9.59 -11.42
C PHE A 504 18.79 9.36 -10.70
N LEU A 505 18.84 8.46 -9.72
CA LEU A 505 20.06 8.16 -8.96
C LEU A 505 21.24 7.68 -9.81
N PRO A 506 21.09 6.76 -10.80
CA PRO A 506 22.20 6.35 -11.67
C PRO A 506 22.86 7.51 -12.41
N LEU A 507 22.08 8.49 -12.89
CA LEU A 507 22.61 9.69 -13.54
C LEU A 507 23.45 10.54 -12.57
N PHE A 508 22.94 10.70 -11.34
CA PHE A 508 23.68 11.38 -10.29
C PHE A 508 24.97 10.64 -9.91
N PHE A 509 24.92 9.30 -9.84
CA PHE A 509 26.10 8.48 -9.59
C PHE A 509 27.14 8.56 -10.70
N GLY A 510 26.72 8.75 -11.96
CA GLY A 510 27.65 9.03 -13.06
C GLY A 510 28.52 10.27 -12.80
N LEU A 511 27.93 11.32 -12.20
CA LEU A 511 28.70 12.50 -11.77
C LEU A 511 29.60 12.19 -10.57
N VAL A 512 29.07 11.51 -9.55
CA VAL A 512 29.79 11.25 -8.29
C VAL A 512 30.98 10.31 -8.47
N TYR A 513 30.84 9.29 -9.32
CA TYR A 513 31.86 8.27 -9.56
C TYR A 513 32.78 8.58 -10.74
N SER A 514 32.59 9.74 -11.40
CA SER A 514 33.44 10.19 -12.51
C SER A 514 34.92 10.35 -12.14
N ALA A 515 35.21 10.71 -10.89
CA ALA A 515 36.57 10.88 -10.39
C ALA A 515 36.68 10.49 -8.91
N THR A 516 37.77 9.83 -8.54
CA THR A 516 38.03 9.38 -7.15
C THR A 516 37.96 10.54 -6.16
N ALA A 517 38.49 11.72 -6.52
CA ALA A 517 38.43 12.91 -5.68
C ALA A 517 36.99 13.37 -5.42
N VAL A 518 36.13 13.33 -6.44
CA VAL A 518 34.70 13.66 -6.32
C VAL A 518 34.00 12.64 -5.44
N THR A 519 34.26 11.35 -5.63
CA THR A 519 33.69 10.27 -4.82
C THR A 519 34.06 10.39 -3.34
N VAL A 520 35.35 10.57 -3.04
CA VAL A 520 35.84 10.72 -1.65
C VAL A 520 35.26 11.97 -1.01
N THR A 521 35.24 13.09 -1.74
CA THR A 521 34.63 14.35 -1.25
C THR A 521 33.14 14.15 -0.96
N PHE A 522 32.41 13.50 -1.86
CA PHE A 522 30.98 13.24 -1.71
C PHE A 522 30.69 12.32 -0.52
N ILE A 523 31.45 11.23 -0.34
CA ILE A 523 31.33 10.35 0.81
C ILE A 523 31.66 11.10 2.11
N GLY A 524 32.70 11.93 2.11
CA GLY A 524 33.05 12.79 3.24
C GLY A 524 31.90 13.73 3.62
N LEU A 525 31.30 14.39 2.62
CA LEU A 525 30.12 15.25 2.81
C LEU A 525 28.91 14.46 3.34
N LEU A 526 28.65 13.26 2.80
CA LEU A 526 27.56 12.41 3.28
C LEU A 526 27.78 11.94 4.72
N LEU A 527 29.01 11.62 5.12
CA LEU A 527 29.35 11.25 6.49
C LEU A 527 29.15 12.42 7.44
N VAL A 528 29.64 13.61 7.08
CA VAL A 528 29.41 14.84 7.86
C VAL A 528 27.92 15.13 8.00
N ALA A 529 27.17 15.05 6.90
CA ALA A 529 25.72 15.23 6.90
C ALA A 529 25.02 14.17 7.76
N ALA A 530 25.43 12.89 7.69
CA ALA A 530 24.83 11.81 8.46
C ALA A 530 25.06 11.98 9.97
N VAL A 531 26.24 12.47 10.37
CA VAL A 531 26.55 12.77 11.79
C VAL A 531 25.82 14.03 12.26
N ALA A 532 25.73 15.06 11.42
CA ALA A 532 25.07 16.33 11.76
C ALA A 532 23.54 16.22 11.75
N ALA A 533 22.94 15.38 10.89
CA ALA A 533 21.51 15.30 10.69
C ALA A 533 20.71 15.02 11.97
N PRO A 534 21.08 14.07 12.86
CA PRO A 534 20.41 13.88 14.15
C PRO A 534 20.37 15.15 15.02
N ALA A 535 21.44 15.94 15.02
CA ALA A 535 21.51 17.20 15.77
C ALA A 535 20.61 18.28 15.14
N VAL A 536 20.62 18.40 13.81
CA VAL A 536 19.75 19.32 13.06
C VAL A 536 18.28 18.98 13.27
N VAL A 537 17.92 17.69 13.19
CA VAL A 537 16.56 17.20 13.46
C VAL A 537 16.17 17.55 14.89
N ARG A 538 17.01 17.26 15.88
CA ARG A 538 16.74 17.60 17.28
C ARG A 538 16.48 19.10 17.48
N ALA A 539 17.29 19.96 16.86
CA ALA A 539 17.15 21.41 16.95
C ALA A 539 15.90 21.94 16.23
N GLY A 540 15.49 21.30 15.12
CA GLY A 540 14.31 21.71 14.35
C GLY A 540 12.96 21.27 14.92
N ILE A 541 12.95 20.27 15.82
CA ILE A 541 11.71 19.69 16.38
C ILE A 541 10.94 20.65 17.30
N PRO A 542 11.56 21.36 18.28
CA PRO A 542 10.84 22.26 19.18
C PRO A 542 10.00 23.30 18.43
N LEU A 543 10.58 23.94 17.42
CA LEU A 543 9.94 24.93 16.56
C LEU A 543 8.69 24.40 15.82
N ARG A 544 8.60 23.09 15.61
CA ARG A 544 7.50 22.42 14.89
C ARG A 544 6.51 21.72 15.82
N MET A 545 6.95 21.28 17.00
CA MET A 545 6.11 20.68 18.04
C MET A 545 5.20 21.73 18.69
N GLU A 546 5.71 22.92 19.02
CA GLU A 546 4.89 24.01 19.60
C GLU A 546 3.69 24.39 18.71
N ARG A 547 3.82 24.26 17.38
CA ARG A 547 2.73 24.49 16.42
C ARG A 547 1.72 23.34 16.35
N ARG A 548 2.01 22.17 16.92
CA ARG A 548 1.21 20.93 16.79
C ARG A 548 0.67 20.38 18.12
N GLU A 549 1.13 20.90 19.26
CA GLU A 549 0.77 20.40 20.60
C GLU A 549 -0.72 20.59 20.98
N PHE A 550 -1.50 21.41 20.26
CA PHE A 550 -2.92 21.64 20.54
C PHE A 550 -3.90 20.97 19.56
N ALA A 551 -3.45 20.04 18.71
CA ALA A 551 -4.33 19.35 17.76
C ALA A 551 -4.77 17.94 18.19
N GLY A 552 -4.46 17.54 19.43
CA GLY A 552 -4.75 16.21 20.01
C GLY A 552 -6.21 15.94 20.30
#